data_AF-A0A7C4U356-F1
#
_entry.id   AF-A0A7C4U356-F1
#
_cell.length_a   1.000
_cell.length_b   1.000
_cell.length_c   1.000
_cell.angle_alpha   90.00
_cell.angle_beta   90.00
_cell.angle_gamma   90.00
#
_symmetry.space_group_name_H-M   'P 1'
#
loop_
_entity.id
_entity.type
_entity.pdbx_description
1 polymer ?
#
loop_
_entity_poly.entity_id
_entity_poly.type
_entity_poly.pdbx_seq_one_letter_code
_entity_poly.pdbx_strand_id
1 'polypeptide(L)'
;YYMILWHFPRVIGHAFTPEYDCIKCRNNPKEFEAWCEGRTGYPIVDAGMRELNEIGFMHNRVRMIVASFLTKHLLIDWRWGEAYFAKKLLDFDLAANNGGWQWAAGSGCDAAPYFRVFNPYLQTQKFDPDLKYIRKWVPEFEELTYSRPIVEHEVARQRCLETYAVALKK
;
A
#
# COMPACT_ATOMS: atom_id res chain seq x y z
N TYR A 1 -18.09 2.43 2.76
CA TYR A 1 -17.23 3.29 3.60
C TYR A 1 -17.95 4.46 4.25
N TYR A 2 -18.81 5.23 3.55
CA TYR A 2 -19.54 6.36 4.16
C TYR A 2 -20.27 6.02 5.46
N MET A 3 -20.98 4.88 5.53
CA MET A 3 -21.64 4.45 6.76
C MET A 3 -20.64 4.19 7.90
N ILE A 4 -19.47 3.63 7.61
CA ILE A 4 -18.43 3.41 8.63
C ILE A 4 -17.94 4.76 9.17
N LEU A 5 -17.64 5.70 8.27
CA LEU A 5 -17.18 7.03 8.66
C LEU A 5 -18.23 7.76 9.51
N TRP A 6 -19.51 7.65 9.13
CA TRP A 6 -20.63 8.22 9.87
C TRP A 6 -20.79 7.63 11.28
N HIS A 7 -20.80 6.30 11.41
CA HIS A 7 -21.01 5.63 12.69
C HIS A 7 -19.76 5.62 13.58
N PHE A 8 -18.56 5.74 12.99
CA PHE A 8 -17.28 5.65 13.69
C PHE A 8 -16.34 6.79 13.26
N PRO A 9 -16.65 8.07 13.53
CA PRO A 9 -15.82 9.20 13.07
C PRO A 9 -14.37 9.14 13.57
N ARG A 10 -14.09 8.42 14.66
CA ARG A 10 -12.73 8.16 15.16
C ARG A 10 -11.81 7.49 14.13
N VAL A 11 -12.36 6.81 13.11
CA VAL A 11 -11.58 6.16 12.05
C VAL A 11 -10.77 7.16 11.23
N ILE A 12 -11.11 8.45 11.31
CA ILE A 12 -10.26 9.55 10.85
C ILE A 12 -9.09 9.65 11.83
N GLY A 13 -7.92 9.15 11.41
CA GLY A 13 -6.70 9.18 12.21
C GLY A 13 -6.50 8.00 13.16
N HIS A 14 -7.48 7.12 13.37
CA HIS A 14 -7.32 5.90 14.17
C HIS A 14 -7.71 4.64 13.42
N ALA A 15 -7.10 3.53 13.79
CA ALA A 15 -7.49 2.21 13.33
C ALA A 15 -8.93 1.89 13.76
N PHE A 16 -9.72 1.33 12.84
CA PHE A 16 -11.07 0.85 13.14
C PHE A 16 -11.03 -0.26 14.20
N THR A 17 -10.02 -1.13 14.18
CA THR A 17 -9.70 -2.06 15.25
C THR A 17 -8.61 -1.45 16.14
N PRO A 18 -8.91 -0.98 17.37
CA PRO A 18 -7.98 -0.19 18.17
C PRO A 18 -6.62 -0.86 18.43
N GLU A 19 -6.56 -2.19 18.52
CA GLU A 19 -5.31 -2.94 18.71
C GLU A 19 -4.29 -2.70 17.59
N TYR A 20 -4.74 -2.33 16.38
CA TYR A 20 -3.85 -2.02 15.25
C TYR A 20 -3.13 -0.69 15.41
N ASP A 21 -3.61 0.23 16.26
CA ASP A 21 -2.87 1.46 16.60
C ASP A 21 -1.60 1.16 17.41
N CYS A 22 -1.51 -0.02 18.02
CA CYS A 22 -0.33 -0.47 18.78
C CYS A 22 0.77 -1.09 17.90
N ILE A 23 0.55 -1.22 16.58
CA ILE A 23 1.55 -1.78 15.67
C ILE A 23 2.74 -0.82 15.55
N LYS A 24 3.92 -1.30 15.93
CA LYS A 24 5.16 -0.52 15.83
C LYS A 24 5.68 -0.53 14.39
N CYS A 25 5.18 0.39 13.57
CA CYS A 25 5.65 0.60 12.20
C CYS A 25 7.10 1.11 12.19
N ARG A 26 7.87 0.70 11.17
CA ARG A 26 9.25 1.13 10.95
C ARG A 26 9.33 2.61 10.55
N ASN A 27 8.34 3.07 9.79
CA ASN A 27 8.22 4.47 9.34
C ASN A 27 9.53 5.04 8.76
N ASN A 28 10.23 4.25 7.95
CA ASN A 28 11.49 4.66 7.32
C ASN A 28 11.20 5.74 6.25
N PRO A 29 11.65 7.00 6.42
CA PRO A 29 11.33 8.08 5.49
C PRO A 29 11.90 7.87 4.08
N LYS A 30 13.07 7.22 3.96
CA LYS A 30 13.69 6.96 2.64
C LYS A 30 12.91 5.92 1.84
N GLU A 31 12.39 4.90 2.51
CA GLU A 31 11.53 3.90 1.87
C GLU A 31 10.17 4.51 1.50
N PHE A 32 9.65 5.42 2.33
CA PHE A 32 8.44 6.17 2.01
C PHE A 32 8.62 7.06 0.79
N GLU A 33 9.72 7.80 0.69
CA GLU A 33 10.07 8.63 -0.47
C GLU A 33 10.21 7.79 -1.74
N ALA A 34 10.91 6.66 -1.67
CA ALA A 34 11.03 5.72 -2.79
C ALA A 34 9.67 5.17 -3.23
N TRP A 35 8.75 4.89 -2.29
CA TRP A 35 7.38 4.50 -2.61
C TRP A 35 6.60 5.64 -3.26
N CYS A 36 6.63 6.85 -2.69
CA CYS A 36 5.98 8.03 -3.25
C CYS A 36 6.40 8.28 -4.69
N GLU A 37 7.67 8.10 -5.01
CA GLU A 37 8.24 8.42 -6.33
C GLU A 37 8.28 7.22 -7.31
N GLY A 38 7.77 6.04 -6.90
CA GLY A 38 7.76 4.85 -7.76
C GLY A 38 9.17 4.36 -8.15
N ARG A 39 10.05 4.24 -7.14
CA ARG A 39 11.40 3.66 -7.23
C ARG A 39 11.62 2.53 -6.22
N THR A 40 10.63 1.69 -6.03
CA THR A 40 10.68 0.56 -5.10
C THR A 40 11.41 -0.65 -5.68
N GLY A 41 11.59 -0.69 -7.00
CA GLY A 41 12.13 -1.86 -7.71
C GLY A 41 11.09 -2.99 -7.89
N TYR A 42 9.81 -2.71 -7.57
CA TYR A 42 8.68 -3.57 -7.87
C TYR A 42 7.84 -2.93 -9.00
N PRO A 43 7.91 -3.43 -10.24
CA PRO A 43 7.37 -2.72 -11.40
C PRO A 43 5.88 -2.36 -11.31
N ILE A 44 5.04 -3.24 -10.75
CA ILE A 44 3.60 -2.96 -10.59
C ILE A 44 3.31 -1.88 -9.54
N VAL A 45 4.16 -1.78 -8.51
CA VAL A 45 4.06 -0.74 -7.49
C VAL A 45 4.53 0.59 -8.08
N ASP A 46 5.68 0.56 -8.75
CA ASP A 46 6.29 1.73 -9.37
C ASP A 46 5.38 2.30 -10.47
N ALA A 47 4.81 1.44 -11.31
CA ALA A 47 3.83 1.83 -12.34
C ALA A 47 2.62 2.54 -11.72
N GLY A 48 2.07 2.01 -10.62
CA GLY A 48 0.97 2.64 -9.90
C GLY A 48 1.34 4.02 -9.38
N MET A 49 2.44 4.13 -8.66
CA MET A 49 2.85 5.40 -8.04
C MET A 49 3.21 6.46 -9.10
N ARG A 50 3.77 6.05 -10.25
CA ARG A 50 4.00 6.95 -11.38
C ARG A 50 2.71 7.37 -12.08
N GLU A 51 1.76 6.46 -12.29
CA GLU A 51 0.42 6.79 -12.79
C GLU A 51 -0.25 7.85 -11.91
N LEU A 52 -0.26 7.62 -10.59
CA LEU A 52 -0.83 8.56 -9.63
C LEU A 52 -0.18 9.93 -9.71
N ASN A 53 1.14 9.99 -9.82
CA ASN A 53 1.88 11.25 -9.85
C ASN A 53 1.70 12.03 -11.15
N GLU A 54 1.57 11.33 -12.27
CA GLU A 54 1.46 11.94 -13.59
C GLU A 54 0.03 12.45 -13.85
N ILE A 55 -0.98 11.64 -13.55
CA ILE A 55 -2.37 11.92 -13.96
C ILE A 55 -3.36 12.07 -12.80
N GLY A 56 -2.91 11.91 -11.54
CA GLY A 56 -3.78 12.07 -10.37
C GLY A 56 -4.89 11.01 -10.27
N PHE A 57 -4.73 9.87 -10.95
CA PHE A 57 -5.63 8.73 -10.91
C PHE A 57 -4.82 7.46 -10.69
N MET A 58 -5.43 6.41 -10.15
CA MET A 58 -4.81 5.09 -10.11
C MET A 58 -5.89 4.02 -10.18
N HIS A 59 -5.71 2.99 -11.01
CA HIS A 59 -6.68 1.89 -11.07
C HIS A 59 -6.86 1.22 -9.70
N ASN A 60 -8.10 0.89 -9.31
CA ASN A 60 -8.41 0.41 -7.94
C ASN A 60 -7.61 -0.83 -7.53
N ARG A 61 -7.39 -1.78 -8.43
CA ARG A 61 -6.53 -2.95 -8.15
C ARG A 61 -5.11 -2.53 -7.77
N VAL A 62 -4.57 -1.54 -8.46
CA VAL A 62 -3.22 -1.04 -8.21
C VAL A 62 -3.18 -0.24 -6.91
N ARG A 63 -4.23 0.53 -6.57
CA ARG A 63 -4.39 1.16 -5.24
C ARG A 63 -4.25 0.14 -4.11
N MET A 64 -4.92 -1.02 -4.25
CA MET A 64 -4.82 -2.12 -3.27
C MET A 64 -3.40 -2.68 -3.17
N ILE A 65 -2.69 -2.82 -4.30
CA ILE A 65 -1.32 -3.36 -4.35
C ILE A 65 -0.34 -2.39 -3.69
N VAL A 66 -0.36 -1.10 -4.06
CA VAL A 66 0.58 -0.11 -3.52
C VAL A 66 0.31 0.17 -2.04
N ALA A 67 -0.95 0.17 -1.60
CA ALA A 67 -1.31 0.33 -0.19
C ALA A 67 -0.89 -0.90 0.64
N SER A 68 -1.07 -2.12 0.11
CA SER A 68 -0.56 -3.33 0.75
C SER A 68 0.96 -3.31 0.83
N PHE A 69 1.65 -2.87 -0.22
CA PHE A 69 3.11 -2.76 -0.22
C PHE A 69 3.62 -1.79 0.85
N LEU A 70 3.02 -0.59 0.96
CA LEU A 70 3.41 0.39 1.97
C LEU A 70 3.22 -0.17 3.40
N THR A 71 2.03 -0.72 3.67
CA THR A 71 1.64 -1.13 5.03
C THR A 71 2.24 -2.47 5.45
N LYS A 72 2.53 -3.38 4.51
CA LYS A 72 3.01 -4.74 4.80
C LYS A 72 4.48 -4.92 4.44
N HIS A 73 4.91 -4.54 3.25
CA HIS A 73 6.30 -4.75 2.85
C HIS A 73 7.22 -3.75 3.54
N LEU A 74 6.87 -2.47 3.53
CA LEU A 74 7.69 -1.43 4.14
C LEU A 74 7.44 -1.27 5.64
N LEU A 75 6.29 -1.75 6.13
CA LEU A 75 5.80 -1.52 7.49
C LEU A 75 5.80 -0.03 7.84
N ILE A 76 5.22 0.77 6.96
CA ILE A 76 4.98 2.19 7.16
C ILE A 76 3.50 2.37 7.57
N ASP A 77 3.26 3.30 8.48
CA ASP A 77 1.92 3.67 8.92
C ASP A 77 1.04 4.05 7.72
N TRP A 78 -0.12 3.40 7.61
CA TRP A 78 -1.08 3.62 6.55
C TRP A 78 -1.52 5.08 6.42
N ARG A 79 -1.50 5.84 7.52
CA ARG A 79 -1.83 7.28 7.53
C ARG A 79 -0.91 8.10 6.65
N TRP A 80 0.35 7.68 6.46
CA TRP A 80 1.28 8.38 5.58
C TRP A 80 0.87 8.22 4.12
N GLY A 81 0.48 7.00 3.73
CA GLY A 81 -0.06 6.72 2.41
C GLY A 81 -1.42 7.36 2.17
N GLU A 82 -2.30 7.34 3.17
CA GLU A 82 -3.62 7.99 3.17
C GLU A 82 -3.49 9.49 2.87
N ALA A 83 -2.62 10.18 3.61
CA ALA A 83 -2.34 11.60 3.40
C ALA A 83 -1.67 11.89 2.05
N TYR A 84 -0.83 10.97 1.55
CA TYR A 84 -0.23 11.12 0.22
C TYR A 84 -1.28 11.01 -0.89
N PHE A 85 -2.15 10.00 -0.79
CA PHE A 85 -3.27 9.80 -1.72
C PHE A 85 -4.23 11.00 -1.71
N ALA A 86 -4.52 11.56 -0.53
CA ALA A 86 -5.35 12.76 -0.39
C ALA A 86 -4.79 13.98 -1.12
N LYS A 87 -3.46 14.07 -1.28
CA LYS A 87 -2.80 15.16 -2.00
C LYS A 87 -2.75 14.96 -3.52
N LYS A 88 -2.88 13.72 -4.00
CA LYS A 88 -2.58 13.36 -5.39
C LYS A 88 -3.82 12.93 -6.19
N LEU A 89 -4.78 12.29 -5.53
CA LEU A 89 -5.96 11.78 -6.21
C LEU A 89 -6.94 12.91 -6.57
N LEU A 90 -7.26 13.02 -7.86
CA LEU A 90 -8.32 13.90 -8.35
C LEU A 90 -9.71 13.39 -7.97
N ASP A 91 -9.84 12.07 -7.80
CA ASP A 91 -11.07 11.42 -7.33
C ASP A 91 -11.08 11.18 -5.81
N PHE A 92 -10.33 11.99 -5.06
CA PHE A 92 -10.25 11.85 -3.61
C PHE A 92 -11.62 11.98 -2.95
N ASP A 93 -11.98 10.96 -2.19
CA ASP A 93 -13.07 10.97 -1.24
C ASP A 93 -12.56 10.44 0.09
N LEU A 94 -12.80 11.19 1.18
CA LEU A 94 -12.27 10.85 2.51
C LEU A 94 -12.73 9.47 2.98
N ALA A 95 -14.02 9.13 2.80
CA ALA A 95 -14.54 7.87 3.28
C ALA A 95 -13.95 6.70 2.49
N ALA A 96 -13.91 6.82 1.15
CA ALA A 96 -13.34 5.79 0.29
C ALA A 96 -11.83 5.62 0.51
N ASN A 97 -11.08 6.72 0.63
CA ASN A 97 -9.63 6.69 0.87
C ASN A 97 -9.31 6.07 2.23
N ASN A 98 -9.90 6.61 3.30
CA ASN A 98 -9.69 6.12 4.67
C ASN A 98 -10.03 4.62 4.77
N GLY A 99 -11.20 4.24 4.26
CA GLY A 99 -11.64 2.86 4.25
C GLY A 99 -10.72 1.91 3.50
N GLY A 100 -10.26 2.30 2.31
CA GLY A 100 -9.33 1.51 1.50
C GLY A 100 -7.97 1.32 2.17
N TRP A 101 -7.43 2.36 2.81
CA TRP A 101 -6.17 2.26 3.56
C TRP A 101 -6.30 1.38 4.80
N GLN A 102 -7.42 1.45 5.51
CA GLN A 102 -7.67 0.57 6.65
C GLN A 102 -7.88 -0.89 6.23
N TRP A 103 -8.53 -1.11 5.09
CA TRP A 103 -8.64 -2.44 4.49
C TRP A 103 -7.25 -3.01 4.16
N ALA A 104 -6.36 -2.22 3.56
CA ALA A 104 -5.00 -2.63 3.25
C ALA A 104 -4.14 -2.87 4.51
N ALA A 105 -4.32 -2.06 5.56
CA ALA A 105 -3.64 -2.21 6.84
C ALA A 105 -4.11 -3.44 7.64
N GLY A 106 -5.27 -4.01 7.30
CA GLY A 106 -5.88 -5.13 8.03
C GLY A 106 -6.81 -4.72 9.16
N SER A 107 -7.04 -3.41 9.36
CA SER A 107 -7.85 -2.87 10.45
C SER A 107 -9.31 -2.61 10.08
N GLY A 108 -9.66 -2.60 8.79
CA GLY A 108 -11.02 -2.29 8.34
C GLY A 108 -12.08 -3.32 8.77
N CYS A 109 -13.35 -2.89 8.76
CA CYS A 109 -14.52 -3.70 9.14
C CYS A 109 -14.62 -5.05 8.37
N ASP A 110 -14.19 -5.05 7.11
CA ASP A 110 -14.15 -6.20 6.20
C ASP A 110 -12.71 -6.51 5.72
N ALA A 111 -11.72 -6.08 6.50
CA ALA A 111 -10.33 -6.18 6.08
C ALA A 111 -9.88 -7.64 5.95
N ALA A 112 -9.05 -7.89 4.93
CA ALA A 112 -8.36 -9.16 4.85
C ALA A 112 -7.47 -9.33 6.09
N PRO A 113 -7.35 -10.55 6.63
CA PRO A 113 -6.50 -10.80 7.79
C PRO A 113 -5.06 -10.31 7.54
N TYR A 114 -4.39 -9.81 8.58
CA TYR A 114 -3.08 -9.18 8.43
C TYR A 114 -2.02 -10.09 7.78
N PHE A 115 -2.17 -11.41 7.89
CA PHE A 115 -1.28 -12.40 7.29
C PHE A 115 -1.40 -12.52 5.77
N ARG A 116 -2.42 -11.89 5.16
CA ARG A 116 -2.56 -11.80 3.71
C ARG A 116 -1.66 -10.69 3.16
N VAL A 117 -0.38 -11.02 2.96
CA VAL A 117 0.59 -10.14 2.30
C VAL A 117 0.60 -10.44 0.80
N PHE A 118 0.34 -9.44 -0.03
CA PHE A 118 0.35 -9.63 -1.49
C PHE A 118 1.77 -9.80 -2.02
N ASN A 119 2.04 -10.88 -2.73
CA ASN A 119 3.26 -10.98 -3.54
C ASN A 119 3.08 -10.10 -4.80
N PRO A 120 3.84 -9.00 -4.98
CA PRO A 120 3.63 -8.10 -6.12
C PRO A 120 3.82 -8.80 -7.46
N TYR A 121 4.75 -9.76 -7.56
CA TYR A 121 4.96 -10.54 -8.79
C TYR A 121 3.74 -11.38 -9.16
N LEU A 122 3.12 -12.04 -8.17
CA LEU A 122 1.89 -12.81 -8.41
C LEU A 122 0.70 -11.89 -8.74
N GLN A 123 0.68 -10.67 -8.20
CA GLN A 123 -0.33 -9.67 -8.60
C GLN A 123 -0.12 -9.23 -10.04
N THR A 124 1.11 -8.99 -10.47
CA THR A 124 1.45 -8.68 -11.87
C THR A 124 1.00 -9.80 -12.80
N GLN A 125 1.39 -11.06 -12.53
CA GLN A 125 1.02 -12.20 -13.37
C GLN A 125 -0.50 -12.34 -13.54
N LYS A 126 -1.27 -11.99 -12.50
CA LYS A 126 -2.72 -12.10 -12.52
C LYS A 126 -3.42 -10.93 -13.20
N PHE A 127 -2.94 -9.71 -13.01
CA PHE A 127 -3.67 -8.48 -13.38
C PHE A 127 -3.03 -7.68 -14.52
N ASP A 128 -1.78 -7.99 -14.88
CA ASP A 128 -1.07 -7.43 -16.03
C ASP A 128 -0.19 -8.51 -16.70
N PRO A 129 -0.77 -9.63 -17.19
CA PRO A 129 -0.01 -10.76 -17.72
C PRO A 129 0.85 -10.41 -18.94
N ASP A 130 0.41 -9.43 -19.74
CA ASP A 130 1.12 -8.94 -20.93
C ASP A 130 2.09 -7.78 -20.62
N LEU A 131 2.20 -7.37 -19.34
CA LEU A 131 3.02 -6.24 -18.88
C LEU A 131 2.67 -4.91 -19.56
N LYS A 132 1.43 -4.74 -20.05
CA LYS A 132 0.99 -3.55 -20.79
C LYS A 132 0.93 -2.34 -19.86
N TYR A 133 0.44 -2.53 -18.65
CA TYR A 133 0.34 -1.46 -17.66
C TYR A 133 1.73 -1.05 -17.16
N ILE A 134 2.58 -2.02 -16.83
CA ILE A 134 3.95 -1.77 -16.40
C ILE A 134 4.75 -1.05 -17.49
N ARG A 135 4.76 -1.54 -18.74
CA ARG A 135 5.49 -0.91 -19.85
C ARG A 135 5.06 0.52 -20.13
N LYS A 136 3.78 0.85 -19.89
CA LYS A 136 3.26 2.19 -20.06
C LYS A 136 3.86 3.18 -19.06
N TRP A 137 3.97 2.79 -17.80
CA TRP A 137 4.33 3.70 -16.69
C TRP A 137 5.78 3.56 -16.20
N VAL A 138 6.42 2.44 -16.52
CA VAL A 138 7.82 2.14 -16.22
C VAL A 138 8.46 1.59 -17.49
N PRO A 139 8.63 2.41 -18.55
CA PRO A 139 9.19 1.94 -19.82
C PRO A 139 10.60 1.35 -19.66
N GLU A 140 11.35 1.79 -18.65
CA GLU A 140 12.71 1.34 -18.38
C GLU A 140 12.80 0.03 -17.56
N PHE A 141 11.69 -0.62 -17.21
CA PHE A 141 11.71 -1.74 -16.24
C PHE A 141 12.51 -2.98 -16.71
N GLU A 142 12.72 -3.14 -18.01
CA GLU A 142 13.53 -4.21 -18.62
C GLU A 142 15.02 -3.80 -18.78
N GLU A 143 15.37 -2.54 -18.49
CA GLU A 143 16.74 -2.05 -18.58
C GLU A 143 17.58 -2.44 -17.36
N LEU A 144 18.90 -2.60 -17.56
CA LEU A 144 19.85 -2.87 -16.48
C LEU A 144 19.96 -1.73 -15.45
N THR A 145 19.46 -0.55 -15.80
CA THR A 145 19.41 0.66 -14.98
C THR A 145 18.25 0.65 -13.99
N TYR A 146 17.24 -0.22 -14.20
CA TYR A 146 16.07 -0.27 -13.33
C TYR A 146 16.46 -0.70 -11.90
N SER A 147 15.87 -0.02 -10.92
CA SER A 147 16.24 -0.17 -9.52
C SER A 147 15.96 -1.58 -9.00
N ARG A 148 16.90 -2.12 -8.24
CA ARG A 148 16.68 -3.39 -7.53
C ARG A 148 15.62 -3.21 -6.43
N PRO A 149 14.89 -4.27 -6.06
CA PRO A 149 13.93 -4.22 -4.96
C PRO A 149 14.53 -3.62 -3.69
N ILE A 150 13.87 -2.61 -3.12
CA ILE A 150 14.31 -1.96 -1.86
C ILE A 150 14.19 -2.91 -0.65
N VAL A 151 13.41 -3.99 -0.80
CA VAL A 151 13.30 -5.09 0.17
C VAL A 151 12.88 -6.36 -0.56
N GLU A 152 13.43 -7.51 -0.17
CA GLU A 152 13.03 -8.82 -0.67
C GLU A 152 11.65 -9.24 -0.12
N HIS A 153 10.81 -9.84 -0.95
CA HIS A 153 9.43 -10.17 -0.59
C HIS A 153 9.33 -11.08 0.65
N GLU A 154 10.11 -12.16 0.69
CA GLU A 154 10.04 -13.13 1.80
C GLU A 154 10.47 -12.51 3.12
N VAL A 155 11.52 -11.68 3.10
CA VAL A 155 12.01 -10.94 4.27
C VAL A 155 10.94 -9.96 4.75
N ALA A 156 10.34 -9.20 3.83
CA ALA A 156 9.30 -8.23 4.13
C ALA A 156 8.04 -8.90 4.72
N ARG A 157 7.64 -10.04 4.12
CA ARG A 157 6.50 -10.85 4.56
C ARG A 157 6.73 -11.39 5.97
N GLN A 158 7.87 -12.02 6.23
CA GLN A 158 8.19 -12.58 7.54
C GLN A 158 8.19 -11.49 8.63
N ARG A 159 8.86 -10.36 8.35
CA ARG A 159 8.90 -9.19 9.24
C ARG A 159 7.50 -8.65 9.55
N CYS A 160 6.62 -8.60 8.54
CA CYS A 160 5.24 -8.17 8.73
C CYS A 160 4.48 -9.11 9.66
N LEU A 161 4.57 -10.42 9.44
CA LEU A 161 3.89 -11.41 10.27
C LEU A 161 4.35 -11.34 11.73
N GLU A 162 5.65 -11.25 11.97
CA GLU A 162 6.22 -11.14 13.31
C GLU A 162 5.76 -9.86 14.01
N THR A 163 5.83 -8.71 13.33
CA THR A 163 5.45 -7.41 13.90
C THR A 163 3.98 -7.39 14.32
N TYR A 164 3.11 -7.89 13.44
CA TYR A 164 1.68 -7.97 13.74
C TYR A 164 1.37 -9.01 14.82
N ALA A 165 2.06 -10.16 14.82
CA ALA A 165 1.89 -11.16 15.86
C ALA A 165 2.29 -10.63 17.25
N VAL A 166 3.32 -9.79 17.34
CA VAL A 166 3.71 -9.15 18.62
C VAL A 166 2.64 -8.15 19.09
N ALA A 167 2.10 -7.32 18.19
CA ALA A 167 1.14 -6.29 18.55
C ALA A 167 -0.27 -6.84 18.84
N LEU A 168 -0.65 -7.94 18.18
CA LEU A 168 -2.01 -8.49 18.23
C LEU A 168 -2.13 -9.77 19.07
N LYS A 169 -1.04 -10.25 19.67
CA LYS A 169 -1.10 -11.31 20.69
C LYS A 169 -1.77 -10.76 21.95
N LYS A 170 -2.92 -11.33 22.29
CA LYS A 170 -3.43 -11.37 23.67
C LYS A 170 -2.85 -12.58 24.37
#